data_AF-A0A7J8EM79-F1
#
_entry.id   AF-A0A7J8EM79-F1
#
_cell.length_a   1.000
_cell.length_b   1.000
_cell.length_c   1.000
_cell.angle_alpha   90.00
_cell.angle_beta   90.00
_cell.angle_gamma   90.00
#
_symmetry.space_group_name_H-M   'P 1'
#
loop_
_entity.id
_entity.type
_entity.pdbx_description
1 polymer ?
#
loop_
_entity_poly.entity_id
_entity_poly.type
_entity_poly.pdbx_seq_one_letter_code
_entity_poly.pdbx_strand_id
1 'polypeptide(L)'
;MQAKYTKSQSATLPSNIPSRRSLSSSRDGPSGHSSLLDRDVARNLQDSIKHRMLYLSEQLRVEKINRDKNTVGYIELVSKADRRQAPHIRQVFEKVNQRASATIARIERRLRHCHQQLQELKEGCRPRGLAPKTEGGQDNSQHPRKKAPSSGLPKPGRKDYLSTNLSNIVGRFPLKSRITALQRGRSSETKCAARQRSLLLQKVKEELKEVEKFHFGLQMSYQNLRERYQTDLRVSLESLQEEKRRHMSLEELVNDYQQGYLNEIYHFKQTLACTEEKMAYLSYERAREMWEVTETFKSRISKLETLQEVTQLEMTENRRRCPREFMFQFVSLLLTLATVLLGFISTVCTYPLLLVNSRLRMCLMLMLIGLGTLAWQKWHAILVTDWQAWFSRWGLPVKNSNLLGP
;
A
#
# COMPACT_ATOMS: atom_id res chain seq x y z
N MET A 1 -17.28 4.44 36.12
CA MET A 1 -16.09 5.20 35.67
C MET A 1 -16.32 5.67 34.24
N GLN A 2 -16.31 6.98 34.02
CA GLN A 2 -16.54 7.63 32.71
C GLN A 2 -15.29 7.54 31.84
N ALA A 3 -15.43 7.13 30.57
CA ALA A 3 -14.39 7.31 29.56
C ALA A 3 -14.95 8.09 28.37
N LYS A 4 -14.25 9.19 28.08
CA LYS A 4 -14.60 10.31 27.21
C LYS A 4 -14.72 9.91 25.74
N TYR A 5 -15.86 10.23 25.14
CA TYR A 5 -16.03 10.32 23.69
C TYR A 5 -15.35 11.59 23.17
N THR A 6 -14.25 11.46 22.44
CA THR A 6 -13.68 12.58 21.65
C THR A 6 -14.29 12.58 20.26
N LYS A 7 -15.24 13.49 20.08
CA LYS A 7 -15.86 13.91 18.83
C LYS A 7 -14.84 14.70 17.99
N SER A 8 -14.29 14.10 16.94
CA SER A 8 -13.45 14.84 15.99
C SER A 8 -14.33 15.70 15.08
N GLN A 9 -14.08 17.01 15.15
CA GLN A 9 -14.80 18.08 14.49
C GLN A 9 -14.60 18.03 12.96
N SER A 10 -15.71 18.19 12.24
CA SER A 10 -15.75 18.55 10.83
C SER A 10 -15.18 19.97 10.68
N ALA A 11 -14.08 20.12 9.95
CA ALA A 11 -13.51 21.42 9.60
C ALA A 11 -13.70 21.72 8.12
N THR A 12 -14.49 22.78 7.90
CA THR A 12 -14.90 23.43 6.66
C THR A 12 -13.72 23.83 5.75
N LEU A 13 -13.94 23.75 4.43
CA LEU A 13 -13.09 24.36 3.39
C LEU A 13 -12.84 25.86 3.66
N PRO A 14 -11.69 26.39 3.22
CA PRO A 14 -11.63 27.76 2.73
C PRO A 14 -11.34 27.78 1.22
N SER A 15 -12.33 28.27 0.47
CA SER A 15 -12.17 28.85 -0.86
C SER A 15 -11.47 30.20 -0.74
N ASN A 16 -10.34 30.41 -1.41
CA ASN A 16 -9.81 31.75 -1.64
C ASN A 16 -9.07 31.80 -2.99
N ILE A 17 -9.76 32.35 -3.98
CA ILE A 17 -9.24 32.85 -5.25
C ILE A 17 -8.74 34.28 -4.99
N PRO A 18 -7.51 34.67 -5.37
CA PRO A 18 -7.19 36.07 -5.50
C PRO A 18 -7.47 36.51 -6.93
N SER A 19 -8.54 37.30 -7.09
CA SER A 19 -8.74 38.19 -8.21
C SER A 19 -7.72 39.32 -8.14
N ARG A 20 -6.96 39.58 -9.22
CA ARG A 20 -6.31 40.88 -9.43
C ARG A 20 -6.61 41.42 -10.81
N ARG A 21 -7.40 42.49 -10.75
CA ARG A 21 -7.79 43.41 -11.82
C ARG A 21 -6.77 44.55 -11.90
N SER A 22 -6.27 44.77 -13.12
CA SER A 22 -5.71 46.00 -13.72
C SER A 22 -4.41 46.60 -13.16
N LEU A 23 -3.42 46.86 -14.04
CA LEU A 23 -3.28 48.12 -14.79
C LEU A 23 -2.07 48.06 -15.74
N SER A 24 -2.27 48.59 -16.94
CA SER A 24 -1.24 48.88 -17.94
C SER A 24 -0.48 50.16 -17.55
N SER A 25 0.84 50.16 -17.73
CA SER A 25 1.66 51.38 -17.87
C SER A 25 2.83 51.09 -18.79
N SER A 26 2.96 51.87 -19.85
CA SER A 26 4.00 51.75 -20.86
C SER A 26 5.33 52.34 -20.39
N ARG A 27 6.45 51.77 -20.89
CA ARG A 27 7.58 52.44 -21.58
C ARG A 27 8.76 51.48 -21.75
N ASP A 28 9.42 51.65 -22.88
CA ASP A 28 10.50 50.85 -23.46
C ASP A 28 11.77 50.71 -22.58
N GLY A 29 12.40 49.53 -22.61
CA GLY A 29 13.70 49.22 -22.00
C GLY A 29 14.07 47.73 -22.12
N PRO A 30 15.36 47.35 -22.19
CA PRO A 30 15.82 46.22 -23.00
C PRO A 30 15.43 44.83 -22.46
N SER A 31 14.99 44.00 -23.40
CA SER A 31 14.56 42.61 -23.30
C SER A 31 15.67 41.67 -22.78
N GLY A 32 15.88 41.64 -21.47
CA GLY A 32 16.75 40.66 -20.80
C GLY A 32 16.25 40.14 -19.44
N HIS A 33 15.28 40.81 -18.81
CA HIS A 33 14.83 40.48 -17.45
C HIS A 33 13.68 39.46 -17.36
N SER A 34 12.95 39.23 -18.47
CA SER A 34 11.81 38.30 -18.50
C SER A 34 12.22 36.83 -18.34
N SER A 35 13.37 36.43 -18.88
CA SER A 35 13.87 35.05 -18.79
C SER A 35 14.45 34.68 -17.42
N LEU A 36 14.90 35.66 -16.64
CA LEU A 36 15.42 35.47 -15.30
C LEU A 36 14.27 35.27 -14.29
N LEU A 37 13.24 36.11 -14.38
CA LEU A 37 12.00 35.97 -13.61
C LEU A 37 11.28 34.64 -13.91
N ASP A 38 11.21 34.22 -15.18
CA ASP A 38 10.60 32.94 -15.58
C ASP A 38 11.36 31.74 -14.99
N ARG A 39 12.69 31.81 -14.93
CA ARG A 39 13.54 30.79 -14.29
C ARG A 39 13.35 30.77 -12.77
N ASP A 40 13.22 31.92 -12.12
CA ASP A 40 12.96 32.00 -10.68
C ASP A 40 11.58 31.43 -10.31
N VAL A 41 10.57 31.74 -11.10
CA VAL A 41 9.21 31.19 -10.93
C VAL A 41 9.20 29.68 -11.12
N ALA A 42 9.91 29.16 -12.13
CA ALA A 42 10.04 27.71 -12.36
C ALA A 42 10.74 27.00 -11.20
N ARG A 43 11.82 27.59 -10.64
CA ARG A 43 12.53 27.05 -9.46
C ARG A 43 11.63 27.02 -8.23
N ASN A 44 10.92 28.12 -7.95
CA ASN A 44 10.00 28.21 -6.81
C ASN A 44 8.84 27.22 -6.91
N LEU A 45 8.30 27.01 -8.11
CA LEU A 45 7.26 26.01 -8.34
C LEU A 45 7.79 24.59 -8.15
N GLN A 46 8.99 24.30 -8.65
CA GLN A 46 9.65 23.02 -8.48
C GLN A 46 9.88 22.71 -7.00
N ASP A 47 10.35 23.68 -6.23
CA ASP A 47 10.60 23.53 -4.79
C ASP A 47 9.30 23.38 -3.99
N SER A 48 8.24 24.10 -4.36
CA SER A 48 6.89 23.91 -3.81
C SER A 48 6.38 22.47 -4.02
N ILE A 49 6.57 21.90 -5.22
CA ILE A 49 6.19 20.52 -5.52
C ILE A 49 7.04 19.52 -4.72
N LYS A 50 8.35 19.74 -4.60
CA LYS A 50 9.23 18.90 -3.77
C LYS A 50 8.81 18.92 -2.29
N HIS A 51 8.53 20.10 -1.74
CA HIS A 51 8.02 20.23 -0.36
C HIS A 51 6.70 19.48 -0.17
N ARG A 52 5.78 19.58 -1.14
CA ARG A 52 4.52 18.85 -1.10
C ARG A 52 4.69 17.34 -1.21
N MET A 53 5.68 16.87 -1.98
CA MET A 53 6.06 15.45 -2.01
C MET A 53 6.57 14.98 -0.66
N LEU A 54 7.49 15.72 -0.03
CA LEU A 54 8.00 15.39 1.31
C LEU A 54 6.87 15.30 2.34
N TYR A 55 5.98 16.28 2.35
CA TYR A 55 4.81 16.29 3.23
C TYR A 55 3.90 15.08 3.01
N LEU A 56 3.55 14.77 1.75
CA LEU A 56 2.68 13.63 1.44
C LEU A 56 3.35 12.28 1.74
N SER A 57 4.67 12.17 1.53
CA SER A 57 5.44 10.98 1.89
C SER A 57 5.47 10.76 3.40
N GLU A 58 5.62 11.82 4.19
CA GLU A 58 5.56 11.73 5.64
C GLU A 58 4.15 11.37 6.12
N GLN A 59 3.12 11.97 5.52
CA GLN A 59 1.73 11.61 5.81
C GLN A 59 1.45 10.13 5.47
N LEU A 60 1.99 9.62 4.36
CA LEU A 60 1.88 8.21 3.98
C LEU A 60 2.57 7.30 5.01
N ARG A 61 3.76 7.68 5.48
CA ARG A 61 4.52 6.94 6.49
C ARG A 61 3.74 6.85 7.80
N VAL A 62 3.21 7.98 8.28
CA VAL A 62 2.40 8.04 9.50
C VAL A 62 1.14 7.18 9.38
N GLU A 63 0.43 7.25 8.26
CA GLU A 63 -0.80 6.48 8.05
C GLU A 63 -0.52 4.96 7.97
N LYS A 64 0.60 4.56 7.36
CA LYS A 64 1.04 3.15 7.35
C LYS A 64 1.36 2.65 8.77
N ILE A 65 2.14 3.41 9.53
CA ILE A 65 2.44 3.09 10.94
C ILE A 65 1.16 3.02 11.78
N ASN A 66 0.21 3.93 11.57
CA ASN A 66 -1.07 3.93 12.27
C ASN A 66 -1.90 2.69 11.94
N ARG A 67 -1.94 2.27 10.67
CA ARG A 67 -2.59 1.02 10.25
C ARG A 67 -1.94 -0.21 10.89
N ASP A 68 -0.62 -0.24 10.98
CA ASP A 68 0.13 -1.35 11.57
C ASP A 68 -0.15 -1.42 13.08
N LYS A 69 -0.15 -0.28 13.79
CA LYS A 69 -0.58 -0.18 15.20
C LYS A 69 -2.01 -0.70 15.39
N ASN A 70 -2.94 -0.32 14.51
CA ASN A 70 -4.32 -0.82 14.56
C ASN A 70 -4.40 -2.33 14.34
N THR A 71 -3.53 -2.89 13.49
CA THR A 71 -3.47 -4.33 13.22
C THR A 71 -2.96 -5.09 14.44
N VAL A 72 -1.90 -4.59 15.09
CA VAL A 72 -1.39 -5.16 16.34
C VAL A 72 -2.45 -5.08 17.45
N GLY A 73 -3.09 -3.93 17.62
CA GLY A 73 -4.17 -3.75 18.60
C GLY A 73 -5.38 -4.65 18.34
N TYR A 74 -5.72 -4.92 17.07
CA TYR A 74 -6.76 -5.88 16.72
C TYR A 74 -6.40 -7.30 17.14
N ILE A 75 -5.17 -7.76 16.87
CA ILE A 75 -4.70 -9.09 17.26
C ILE A 75 -4.76 -9.24 18.79
N GLU A 76 -4.36 -8.21 19.53
CA GLU A 76 -4.42 -8.20 20.99
C GLU A 76 -5.87 -8.22 21.53
N LEU A 77 -6.77 -7.46 20.91
CA LEU A 77 -8.19 -7.46 21.30
C LEU A 77 -8.85 -8.82 21.03
N VAL A 78 -8.55 -9.45 19.89
CA VAL A 78 -9.09 -10.76 19.54
C VAL A 78 -8.53 -11.85 20.45
N SER A 79 -7.26 -11.77 20.86
CA SER A 79 -6.66 -12.77 21.76
C SER A 79 -7.26 -12.75 23.17
N LYS A 80 -7.77 -11.59 23.61
CA LYS A 80 -8.42 -11.40 24.93
C LYS A 80 -9.94 -11.52 24.88
N ALA A 81 -10.55 -11.59 23.71
CA ALA A 81 -12.00 -11.51 23.54
C ALA A 81 -12.70 -12.87 23.55
N ASP A 82 -13.90 -12.90 24.14
CA ASP A 82 -14.77 -14.07 24.10
C ASP A 82 -15.29 -14.36 22.67
N ARG A 83 -15.65 -15.62 22.43
CA ARG A 83 -16.17 -16.13 21.15
C ARG A 83 -17.37 -15.34 20.60
N ARG A 84 -18.14 -14.68 21.47
CA ARG A 84 -19.29 -13.84 21.10
C ARG A 84 -18.92 -12.41 20.70
N GLN A 85 -17.78 -11.90 21.19
CA GLN A 85 -17.32 -10.52 20.92
C GLN A 85 -16.42 -10.44 19.67
N ALA A 86 -15.74 -11.54 19.31
CA ALA A 86 -14.84 -11.62 18.16
C ALA A 86 -15.45 -11.14 16.82
N PRO A 87 -16.72 -11.46 16.45
CA PRO A 87 -17.31 -10.96 15.21
C PRO A 87 -17.45 -9.43 15.17
N HIS A 88 -17.83 -8.82 16.29
CA HIS A 88 -17.97 -7.37 16.39
C HIS A 88 -16.60 -6.67 16.31
N ILE A 89 -15.57 -7.21 17.00
CA ILE A 89 -14.20 -6.69 16.94
C ILE A 89 -13.67 -6.74 15.50
N ARG A 90 -13.91 -7.84 14.79
CA ARG A 90 -13.56 -7.99 13.37
C ARG A 90 -14.25 -6.94 12.49
N GLN A 91 -15.55 -6.71 12.69
CA GLN A 91 -16.31 -5.74 11.91
C GLN A 91 -15.79 -4.30 12.10
N VAL A 92 -15.46 -3.92 13.34
CA VAL A 92 -14.88 -2.60 13.63
C VAL A 92 -13.49 -2.47 12.99
N PHE A 93 -12.63 -3.48 13.13
CA PHE A 93 -11.31 -3.48 12.51
C PHE A 93 -11.39 -3.36 10.99
N GLU A 94 -12.27 -4.11 10.35
CA GLU A 94 -12.44 -4.08 8.90
C GLU A 94 -12.85 -2.68 8.42
N LYS A 95 -13.76 -2.01 9.13
CA LYS A 95 -14.16 -0.63 8.81
C LYS A 95 -13.00 0.38 8.99
N VAL A 96 -12.19 0.22 10.04
CA VAL A 96 -11.00 1.06 10.28
C VAL A 96 -9.95 0.81 9.20
N ASN A 97 -9.70 -0.44 8.85
CA ASN A 97 -8.72 -0.84 7.85
C ASN A 97 -9.13 -0.39 6.44
N GLN A 98 -10.42 -0.47 6.10
CA GLN A 98 -10.96 0.07 4.84
C GLN A 98 -10.72 1.59 4.73
N ARG A 99 -10.97 2.35 5.81
CA ARG A 99 -10.72 3.80 5.85
C ARG A 99 -9.24 4.14 5.73
N ALA A 100 -8.37 3.43 6.46
CA ALA A 100 -6.92 3.59 6.35
C ALA A 100 -6.44 3.29 4.93
N SER A 101 -6.92 2.20 4.32
CA SER A 101 -6.57 1.80 2.95
C SER A 101 -7.02 2.82 1.91
N ALA A 102 -8.24 3.37 2.04
CA ALA A 102 -8.73 4.44 1.17
C ALA A 102 -7.88 5.72 1.29
N THR A 103 -7.46 6.06 2.50
CA THR A 103 -6.61 7.23 2.79
C THR A 103 -5.21 7.06 2.21
N ILE A 104 -4.60 5.89 2.42
CA ILE A 104 -3.30 5.51 1.82
C ILE A 104 -3.37 5.60 0.30
N ALA A 105 -4.38 4.99 -0.33
CA ALA A 105 -4.54 5.01 -1.78
C ALA A 105 -4.74 6.43 -2.34
N ARG A 106 -5.37 7.33 -1.57
CA ARG A 106 -5.53 8.75 -1.93
C ARG A 106 -4.19 9.49 -1.85
N ILE A 107 -3.41 9.28 -0.79
CA ILE A 107 -2.09 9.90 -0.61
C ILE A 107 -1.14 9.44 -1.71
N GLU A 108 -1.11 8.13 -2.01
CA GLU A 108 -0.28 7.55 -3.08
C GLU A 108 -0.64 8.11 -4.46
N ARG A 109 -1.93 8.31 -4.76
CA ARG A 109 -2.36 8.98 -6.00
C ARG A 109 -1.85 10.41 -6.09
N ARG A 110 -1.94 11.18 -5.00
CA ARG A 110 -1.43 12.57 -4.96
C ARG A 110 0.09 12.61 -5.10
N LEU A 111 0.81 11.66 -4.51
CA LEU A 111 2.25 11.52 -4.69
C LEU A 111 2.61 11.26 -6.15
N ARG A 112 1.93 10.30 -6.80
CA ARG A 112 2.14 10.03 -8.24
C ARG A 112 1.91 11.29 -9.09
N HIS A 113 0.85 12.03 -8.80
CA HIS A 113 0.57 13.29 -9.50
C HIS A 113 1.68 14.33 -9.30
N CYS A 114 2.17 14.52 -8.07
CA CYS A 114 3.29 15.45 -7.81
C CYS A 114 4.58 15.01 -8.51
N HIS A 115 4.89 13.70 -8.55
CA HIS A 115 6.03 13.18 -9.30
C HIS A 115 5.90 13.46 -10.80
N GLN A 116 4.71 13.23 -11.37
CA GLN A 116 4.43 13.50 -12.77
C GLN A 116 4.57 14.99 -13.10
N GLN A 117 4.02 15.88 -12.27
CA GLN A 117 4.17 17.33 -12.43
C GLN A 117 5.64 17.78 -12.36
N LEU A 118 6.42 17.19 -11.45
CA LEU A 118 7.85 17.47 -11.33
C LEU A 118 8.63 17.01 -12.57
N GLN A 119 8.24 15.87 -13.14
CA GLN A 119 8.83 15.32 -14.36
C GLN A 119 8.48 16.17 -15.58
N GLU A 120 7.24 16.60 -15.73
CA GLU A 120 6.79 17.50 -16.82
C GLU A 120 7.52 18.85 -16.77
N LEU A 121 7.74 19.43 -15.58
CA LEU A 121 8.53 20.65 -15.40
C LEU A 121 10.02 20.46 -15.76
N LYS A 122 10.57 19.28 -15.49
CA LYS A 122 11.96 18.94 -15.82
C LYS A 122 12.16 18.66 -17.31
N GLU A 123 11.19 18.01 -17.96
CA GLU A 123 11.22 17.65 -19.38
C GLU A 123 10.82 18.82 -20.30
N GLY A 124 9.90 19.69 -19.86
CA GLY A 124 9.50 20.91 -20.57
C GLY A 124 10.63 21.93 -20.74
N CYS A 125 11.73 21.79 -20.00
CA CYS A 125 12.94 22.62 -20.12
C CYS A 125 13.96 22.09 -21.15
N ARG A 126 13.68 21.00 -21.89
CA ARG A 126 14.56 20.53 -22.98
C ARG A 126 14.20 21.25 -24.30
N PRO A 127 15.13 21.97 -24.95
CA PRO A 127 14.89 22.48 -26.30
C PRO A 127 14.77 21.30 -27.25
N ARG A 128 13.55 20.98 -27.66
CA ARG A 128 13.26 19.99 -28.68
C ARG A 128 13.60 20.63 -30.03
N GLY A 129 14.81 20.33 -30.51
CA GLY A 129 15.26 20.70 -31.86
C GLY A 129 14.29 20.19 -32.93
N LEU A 130 14.14 21.00 -33.97
CA LEU A 130 13.22 20.87 -35.09
C LEU A 130 13.06 19.45 -35.65
N ALA A 131 11.82 19.05 -35.88
CA ALA A 131 11.43 18.17 -36.96
C ALA A 131 10.04 18.63 -37.49
N PRO A 132 9.87 18.85 -38.80
CA PRO A 132 8.60 19.33 -39.34
C PRO A 132 7.56 18.21 -39.37
N LYS A 133 6.30 18.62 -39.16
CA LYS A 133 5.11 17.82 -39.47
C LYS A 133 5.07 17.52 -40.97
N THR A 134 4.90 16.25 -41.32
CA THR A 134 4.22 15.83 -42.55
C THR A 134 3.13 14.86 -42.15
N GLU A 135 1.90 15.23 -42.48
CA GLU A 135 0.71 14.40 -42.39
C GLU A 135 0.77 13.26 -43.40
N GLY A 136 0.22 12.10 -43.05
CA GLY A 136 0.05 10.95 -43.95
C GLY A 136 -0.42 9.73 -43.18
N GLY A 137 -1.59 9.22 -43.51
CA GLY A 137 -2.35 8.24 -42.74
C GLY A 137 -1.86 6.78 -42.83
N GLN A 138 -2.37 6.00 -41.87
CA GLN A 138 -2.96 4.66 -42.01
C GLN A 138 -2.35 3.72 -43.07
N ASP A 139 -1.68 2.64 -42.64
CA ASP A 139 -2.22 1.26 -42.67
C ASP A 139 -1.22 0.22 -42.07
N ASN A 140 -1.80 -0.89 -41.64
CA ASN A 140 -1.27 -2.07 -40.98
C ASN A 140 -0.05 -2.75 -41.64
N SER A 141 0.80 -3.39 -40.82
CA SER A 141 0.94 -4.87 -40.76
C SER A 141 2.13 -5.33 -39.92
N GLN A 142 1.99 -6.56 -39.41
CA GLN A 142 2.72 -7.18 -38.31
C GLN A 142 4.07 -7.83 -38.70
N HIS A 143 5.07 -7.68 -37.82
CA HIS A 143 6.08 -8.69 -37.37
C HIS A 143 7.04 -9.39 -38.38
N PRO A 144 8.01 -10.24 -37.96
CA PRO A 144 9.25 -10.01 -37.18
C PRO A 144 10.53 -10.48 -37.92
N ARG A 145 11.73 -10.05 -37.48
CA ARG A 145 12.90 -10.92 -37.12
C ARG A 145 14.26 -10.23 -37.28
N LYS A 146 15.02 -10.31 -36.18
CA LYS A 146 16.44 -10.71 -36.00
C LYS A 146 17.55 -10.18 -36.93
N LYS A 147 18.64 -9.84 -36.21
CA LYS A 147 20.08 -9.94 -36.51
C LYS A 147 20.78 -8.70 -37.11
N ALA A 148 21.64 -8.10 -36.27
CA ALA A 148 22.94 -7.55 -36.65
C ALA A 148 23.80 -8.65 -37.35
N PRO A 149 24.94 -8.38 -38.03
CA PRO A 149 25.87 -7.25 -37.83
C PRO A 149 26.61 -6.73 -39.10
N SER A 150 27.59 -5.86 -38.84
CA SER A 150 28.87 -5.66 -39.57
C SER A 150 29.01 -4.55 -40.62
N SER A 151 30.06 -3.76 -40.35
CA SER A 151 31.11 -3.22 -41.23
C SER A 151 30.75 -2.37 -42.46
N GLY A 152 31.47 -1.25 -42.58
CA GLY A 152 31.85 -0.71 -43.89
C GLY A 152 31.83 0.82 -43.98
N LEU A 153 32.98 1.45 -43.69
CA LEU A 153 33.37 2.67 -44.39
C LEU A 153 33.65 2.27 -45.86
N PRO A 154 33.26 3.04 -46.90
CA PRO A 154 34.09 4.18 -47.32
C PRO A 154 33.29 5.41 -47.85
N LYS A 155 33.90 6.60 -47.79
CA LYS A 155 33.60 7.78 -48.65
C LYS A 155 33.92 7.41 -50.14
N PRO A 156 33.68 8.23 -51.20
CA PRO A 156 33.29 9.65 -51.28
C PRO A 156 32.26 9.99 -52.41
N GLY A 157 31.82 11.25 -52.54
CA GLY A 157 31.05 11.67 -53.72
C GLY A 157 30.49 13.09 -53.74
N ARG A 158 31.25 14.00 -54.39
CA ARG A 158 30.83 15.15 -55.23
C ARG A 158 29.64 16.07 -54.82
N LYS A 159 29.97 17.36 -54.62
CA LYS A 159 29.52 18.57 -55.37
C LYS A 159 28.01 18.76 -55.62
N ASP A 160 27.36 19.92 -55.44
CA ASP A 160 27.74 21.33 -55.25
C ASP A 160 26.49 22.08 -54.71
N TYR A 161 26.69 23.36 -54.36
CA TYR A 161 25.77 24.52 -54.48
C TYR A 161 25.49 25.31 -53.19
N LEU A 162 26.07 26.54 -53.21
CA LEU A 162 25.49 27.83 -52.76
C LEU A 162 25.15 27.97 -51.26
N SER A 163 25.40 29.06 -50.55
CA SER A 163 25.78 30.43 -50.89
C SER A 163 26.05 31.18 -49.57
N THR A 164 26.74 32.31 -49.69
CA THR A 164 26.70 33.47 -48.80
C THR A 164 27.85 33.59 -47.78
N ASN A 165 28.94 34.13 -48.34
CA ASN A 165 29.92 35.00 -47.69
C ASN A 165 29.33 35.89 -46.59
N LEU A 166 30.02 35.96 -45.45
CA LEU A 166 30.03 37.16 -44.59
C LEU A 166 31.49 37.60 -44.40
N SER A 167 31.95 38.27 -45.45
CA SER A 167 32.87 39.41 -45.49
C SER A 167 33.73 39.70 -44.26
N ASN A 168 35.03 39.39 -44.39
CA ASN A 168 36.15 40.34 -44.28
C ASN A 168 35.81 41.73 -43.71
N ILE A 169 35.98 41.90 -42.40
CA ILE A 169 36.23 43.21 -41.78
C ILE A 169 37.73 43.30 -41.51
N VAL A 170 38.49 43.53 -42.58
CA VAL A 170 39.81 44.16 -42.52
C VAL A 170 39.69 45.39 -43.40
N GLY A 171 39.16 46.45 -42.80
CA GLY A 171 39.14 47.77 -43.41
C GLY A 171 40.56 48.25 -43.62
N ARG A 172 41.08 48.10 -44.84
CA ARG A 172 42.24 48.84 -45.32
C ARG A 172 41.89 50.33 -45.27
N PHE A 173 42.65 51.10 -44.49
CA PHE A 173 42.66 52.55 -44.58
C PHE A 173 43.02 52.98 -46.01
N PRO A 174 42.23 53.85 -46.67
CA PRO A 174 42.65 54.48 -47.91
C PRO A 174 43.55 55.68 -47.58
N LEU A 175 44.87 55.49 -47.66
CA LEU A 175 45.81 56.62 -47.69
C LEU A 175 45.71 57.29 -49.07
N LYS A 176 44.75 58.20 -49.21
CA LYS A 176 44.57 59.05 -50.40
C LYS A 176 44.74 60.51 -49.99
N SER A 177 45.98 60.95 -49.76
CA SER A 177 46.32 62.37 -49.69
C SER A 177 46.80 62.83 -51.06
N ARG A 178 46.02 63.72 -51.68
CA ARG A 178 46.35 64.43 -52.92
C ARG A 178 47.67 65.17 -52.76
N ILE A 179 48.66 64.85 -53.59
CA ILE A 179 49.73 65.78 -53.94
C ILE A 179 49.23 66.50 -55.21
N THR A 180 48.80 67.74 -55.06
CA THR A 180 48.63 68.66 -56.19
C THR A 180 49.51 69.86 -55.90
N ALA A 181 50.49 70.06 -56.77
CA ALA A 181 51.39 71.18 -56.76
C ALA A 181 50.62 72.48 -57.08
N LEU A 182 50.84 73.52 -56.29
CA LEU A 182 50.79 74.90 -56.77
C LEU A 182 51.83 75.70 -56.00
N GLN A 183 52.97 75.97 -56.64
CA GLN A 183 53.84 77.07 -56.25
C GLN A 183 53.09 78.39 -56.45
N ARG A 184 53.29 79.37 -55.55
CA ARG A 184 53.60 80.79 -55.84
C ARG A 184 53.18 81.69 -54.66
N GLY A 185 54.15 82.31 -53.99
CA GLY A 185 53.93 83.54 -53.18
C GLY A 185 54.55 83.60 -51.78
N ARG A 186 55.77 84.19 -51.69
CA ARG A 186 56.38 84.98 -50.60
C ARG A 186 56.21 84.58 -49.10
N SER A 187 57.30 84.02 -48.57
CA SER A 187 57.97 84.24 -47.27
C SER A 187 57.21 84.91 -46.10
N SER A 188 56.67 84.10 -45.18
CA SER A 188 56.85 84.20 -43.71
C SER A 188 56.04 83.17 -42.88
N GLU A 189 55.21 82.31 -43.49
CA GLU A 189 54.36 81.34 -42.75
C GLU A 189 54.90 79.89 -42.64
N THR A 190 56.01 79.55 -43.31
CA THR A 190 56.53 78.16 -43.40
C THR A 190 57.10 77.62 -42.08
N LYS A 191 57.52 78.48 -41.14
CA LYS A 191 58.05 78.05 -39.84
C LYS A 191 56.95 77.62 -38.85
N CYS A 192 55.78 78.27 -38.87
CA CYS A 192 54.66 77.94 -37.99
C CYS A 192 53.97 76.62 -38.39
N ALA A 193 53.71 76.44 -39.69
CA ALA A 193 53.12 75.20 -40.20
C ALA A 193 54.04 73.97 -40.01
N ALA A 194 55.37 74.15 -40.11
CA ALA A 194 56.34 73.09 -39.84
C ALA A 194 56.39 72.68 -38.36
N ARG A 195 56.33 73.65 -37.43
CA ARG A 195 56.28 73.39 -35.98
C ARG A 195 55.00 72.65 -35.56
N GLN A 196 53.85 73.02 -36.12
CA GLN A 196 52.59 72.36 -35.82
C GLN A 196 52.55 70.91 -36.34
N ARG A 197 53.13 70.67 -37.53
CA ARG A 197 53.29 69.31 -38.08
C ARG A 197 54.23 68.45 -37.24
N SER A 198 55.31 68.99 -36.68
CA SER A 198 56.21 68.22 -35.82
C SER A 198 55.54 67.84 -34.49
N LEU A 199 54.72 68.74 -33.92
CA LEU A 199 53.94 68.49 -32.70
C LEU A 199 52.89 67.39 -32.90
N LEU A 200 52.15 67.42 -34.01
CA LEU A 200 51.21 66.36 -34.37
C LEU A 200 51.91 65.02 -34.60
N LEU A 201 53.05 65.02 -35.29
CA LEU A 201 53.86 63.81 -35.50
C LEU A 201 54.35 63.22 -34.18
N GLN A 202 54.73 64.07 -33.22
CA GLN A 202 55.15 63.63 -31.89
C GLN A 202 53.98 63.02 -31.10
N LYS A 203 52.79 63.63 -31.16
CA LYS A 203 51.58 63.08 -30.53
C LYS A 203 51.22 61.71 -31.11
N VAL A 204 51.24 61.57 -32.45
CA VAL A 204 50.98 60.30 -33.12
C VAL A 204 52.04 59.24 -32.76
N LYS A 205 53.31 59.62 -32.59
CA LYS A 205 54.35 58.70 -32.12
C LYS A 205 54.09 58.22 -30.70
N GLU A 206 53.63 59.10 -29.82
CA GLU A 206 53.35 58.72 -28.43
C GLU A 206 52.11 57.82 -28.35
N GLU A 207 51.04 58.12 -29.09
CA GLU A 207 49.87 57.26 -29.22
C GLU A 207 50.23 55.90 -29.85
N LEU A 208 51.14 55.87 -30.84
CA LEU A 208 51.61 54.61 -31.42
C LEU A 208 52.34 53.74 -30.39
N LYS A 209 53.21 54.33 -29.56
CA LYS A 209 53.85 53.62 -28.44
C LYS A 209 52.84 53.14 -27.41
N GLU A 210 51.79 53.92 -27.15
CA GLU A 210 50.75 53.56 -26.20
C GLU A 210 49.92 52.38 -26.73
N VAL A 211 49.51 52.43 -27.99
CA VAL A 211 48.82 51.33 -28.69
C VAL A 211 49.69 50.07 -28.73
N GLU A 212 51.00 50.21 -28.95
CA GLU A 212 51.93 49.08 -28.93
C GLU A 212 52.00 48.44 -27.54
N LYS A 213 52.10 49.24 -26.46
CA LYS A 213 52.02 48.74 -25.08
C LYS A 213 50.69 48.04 -24.79
N PHE A 214 49.58 48.62 -25.24
CA PHE A 214 48.26 47.98 -25.11
C PHE A 214 48.18 46.66 -25.87
N HIS A 215 48.73 46.59 -27.08
CA HIS A 215 48.78 45.36 -27.86
C HIS A 215 49.56 44.26 -27.13
N PHE A 216 50.75 44.57 -26.60
CA PHE A 216 51.53 43.62 -25.80
C PHE A 216 50.78 43.19 -24.52
N GLY A 217 50.15 44.12 -23.81
CA GLY A 217 49.34 43.83 -22.63
C GLY A 217 48.15 42.92 -22.94
N LEU A 218 47.43 43.20 -24.03
CA LEU A 218 46.31 42.39 -24.50
C LEU A 218 46.77 40.99 -24.91
N GLN A 219 47.88 40.89 -25.64
CA GLN A 219 48.48 39.60 -26.04
C GLN A 219 48.84 38.73 -24.82
N MET A 220 49.47 39.32 -23.80
CA MET A 220 49.79 38.59 -22.56
C MET A 220 48.53 38.17 -21.80
N SER A 221 47.52 39.04 -21.72
CA SER A 221 46.24 38.70 -21.08
C SER A 221 45.53 37.54 -21.78
N TYR A 222 45.57 37.51 -23.12
CA TYR A 222 44.98 36.44 -23.92
C TYR A 222 45.71 35.10 -23.69
N GLN A 223 47.04 35.09 -23.67
CA GLN A 223 47.78 33.86 -23.40
C GLN A 223 47.54 33.35 -21.98
N ASN A 224 47.53 34.24 -20.99
CA ASN A 224 47.24 33.87 -19.60
C ASN A 224 45.80 33.32 -19.45
N LEU A 225 44.82 33.93 -20.11
CA LEU A 225 43.44 33.41 -20.14
C LEU A 225 43.37 32.03 -20.82
N ARG A 226 44.11 31.84 -21.91
CA ARG A 226 44.17 30.56 -22.63
C ARG A 226 44.79 29.45 -21.77
N GLU A 227 45.88 29.73 -21.08
CA GLU A 227 46.53 28.78 -20.17
C GLU A 227 45.62 28.41 -19.00
N ARG A 228 44.95 29.41 -18.38
CA ARG A 228 43.94 29.16 -17.34
C ARG A 228 42.80 28.29 -17.85
N TYR A 229 42.24 28.62 -19.01
CA TYR A 229 41.18 27.80 -19.60
C TYR A 229 41.62 26.36 -19.88
N GLN A 230 42.84 26.17 -20.40
CA GLN A 230 43.37 24.82 -20.69
C GLN A 230 43.62 24.01 -19.42
N THR A 231 44.12 24.65 -18.36
CA THR A 231 44.37 24.00 -17.07
C THR A 231 43.05 23.66 -16.37
N ASP A 232 42.09 24.60 -16.33
CA ASP A 232 40.76 24.37 -15.77
C ASP A 232 40.03 23.24 -16.50
N LEU A 233 40.13 23.19 -17.83
CA LEU A 233 39.54 22.11 -18.64
C LEU A 233 40.19 20.76 -18.32
N ARG A 234 41.51 20.71 -18.14
CA ARG A 234 42.24 19.48 -17.78
C ARG A 234 41.81 18.98 -16.40
N VAL A 235 41.83 19.84 -15.39
CA VAL A 235 41.42 19.48 -14.02
C VAL A 235 39.96 19.04 -13.98
N SER A 236 39.09 19.73 -14.71
CA SER A 236 37.67 19.34 -14.83
C SER A 236 37.52 17.95 -15.43
N LEU A 237 38.26 17.64 -16.50
CA LEU A 237 38.23 16.32 -17.14
C LEU A 237 38.75 15.22 -16.22
N GLU A 238 39.85 15.45 -15.51
CA GLU A 238 40.42 14.52 -14.52
C GLU A 238 39.44 14.26 -13.38
N SER A 239 38.82 15.30 -12.84
CA SER A 239 37.80 15.17 -11.79
C SER A 239 36.58 14.36 -12.24
N LEU A 240 36.15 14.54 -13.49
CA LEU A 240 35.04 13.78 -14.07
C LEU A 240 35.40 12.30 -14.27
N GLN A 241 36.64 12.01 -14.67
CA GLN A 241 37.13 10.64 -14.78
C GLN A 241 37.20 9.97 -13.40
N GLU A 242 37.64 10.70 -12.38
CA GLU A 242 37.71 10.17 -11.01
C GLU A 242 36.31 9.90 -10.45
N GLU A 243 35.35 10.80 -10.65
CA GLU A 243 33.93 10.54 -10.33
C GLU A 243 33.39 9.31 -11.04
N LYS A 244 33.72 9.12 -12.32
CA LYS A 244 33.32 7.92 -13.06
C LYS A 244 33.89 6.64 -12.46
N ARG A 245 35.15 6.65 -11.99
CA ARG A 245 35.76 5.51 -11.28
C ARG A 245 35.09 5.25 -9.94
N ARG A 246 34.85 6.31 -9.16
CA ARG A 246 34.12 6.20 -7.88
C ARG A 246 32.74 5.60 -8.06
N HIS A 247 32.01 6.03 -9.10
CA HIS A 247 30.72 5.44 -9.45
C HIS A 247 30.84 3.96 -9.79
N MET A 248 31.79 3.57 -10.63
CA MET A 248 31.98 2.17 -11.03
C MET A 248 32.31 1.26 -9.83
N SER A 249 33.16 1.73 -8.91
CA SER A 249 33.49 1.00 -7.68
C SER A 249 32.30 0.90 -6.72
N LEU A 250 31.50 1.98 -6.60
CA LEU A 250 30.29 1.95 -5.77
C LEU A 250 29.24 0.99 -6.35
N GLU A 251 29.10 0.96 -7.68
CA GLU A 251 28.21 0.04 -8.38
C GLU A 251 28.62 -1.43 -8.15
N GLU A 252 29.91 -1.72 -8.20
CA GLU A 252 30.46 -3.05 -7.86
C GLU A 252 30.15 -3.43 -6.41
N LEU A 253 30.40 -2.53 -5.44
CA LEU A 253 30.11 -2.78 -4.02
C LEU A 253 28.61 -3.03 -3.78
N VAL A 254 27.74 -2.25 -4.40
CA VAL A 254 26.28 -2.44 -4.31
C VAL A 254 25.87 -3.77 -4.91
N ASN A 255 26.49 -4.17 -6.02
CA ASN A 255 26.22 -5.44 -6.67
C ASN A 255 26.66 -6.62 -5.80
N ASP A 256 27.84 -6.56 -5.18
CA ASP A 256 28.33 -7.58 -4.25
C ASP A 256 27.42 -7.73 -3.02
N TYR A 257 27.01 -6.60 -2.44
CA TYR A 257 26.06 -6.57 -1.33
C TYR A 257 24.72 -7.21 -1.75
N GLN A 258 24.15 -6.79 -2.89
CA GLN A 258 22.90 -7.33 -3.40
C GLN A 258 23.00 -8.84 -3.68
N GLN A 259 24.12 -9.29 -4.25
CA GLN A 259 24.37 -10.71 -4.49
C GLN A 259 24.46 -11.50 -3.17
N GLY A 260 25.07 -10.92 -2.13
CA GLY A 260 25.07 -11.46 -0.78
C GLY A 260 23.65 -11.68 -0.23
N TYR A 261 22.79 -10.66 -0.27
CA TYR A 261 21.38 -10.81 0.16
C TYR A 261 20.62 -11.86 -0.63
N LEU A 262 20.82 -11.90 -1.95
CA LEU A 262 20.16 -12.89 -2.79
C LEU A 262 20.58 -14.32 -2.40
N ASN A 263 21.87 -14.52 -2.11
CA ASN A 263 22.39 -15.80 -1.66
C ASN A 263 21.87 -16.19 -0.26
N GLU A 264 21.84 -15.25 0.69
CA GLU A 264 21.26 -15.47 2.02
C GLU A 264 19.78 -15.84 1.93
N ILE A 265 18.99 -15.09 1.15
CA ILE A 265 17.57 -15.38 0.92
C ILE A 265 17.40 -16.76 0.29
N TYR A 266 18.25 -17.14 -0.66
CA TYR A 266 18.21 -18.45 -1.28
C TYR A 266 18.48 -19.56 -0.27
N HIS A 267 19.54 -19.44 0.53
CA HIS A 267 19.87 -20.40 1.58
C HIS A 267 18.74 -20.52 2.63
N PHE A 268 18.15 -19.39 3.05
CA PHE A 268 17.02 -19.39 3.96
C PHE A 268 15.79 -20.07 3.35
N LYS A 269 15.47 -19.82 2.07
CA LYS A 269 14.37 -20.51 1.39
C LYS A 269 14.58 -22.02 1.34
N GLN A 270 15.79 -22.46 1.03
CA GLN A 270 16.12 -23.88 0.98
C GLN A 270 16.02 -24.53 2.37
N THR A 271 16.52 -23.85 3.40
CA THR A 271 16.40 -24.31 4.80
C THR A 271 14.94 -24.40 5.21
N LEU A 272 14.14 -23.39 4.86
CA LEU A 272 12.71 -23.36 5.15
C LEU A 272 11.98 -24.52 4.46
N ALA A 273 12.23 -24.75 3.17
CA ALA A 273 11.64 -25.86 2.43
C ALA A 273 11.98 -27.22 3.05
N CYS A 274 13.26 -27.44 3.41
CA CYS A 274 13.68 -28.67 4.09
C CYS A 274 12.97 -28.85 5.45
N THR A 275 12.85 -27.77 6.24
CA THR A 275 12.15 -27.83 7.53
C THR A 275 10.65 -28.05 7.36
N GLU A 276 10.05 -27.49 6.31
CA GLU A 276 8.64 -27.68 5.97
C GLU A 276 8.36 -29.14 5.59
N GLU A 277 9.17 -29.73 4.72
CA GLU A 277 9.08 -31.15 4.38
C GLU A 277 9.22 -32.05 5.60
N LYS A 278 10.19 -31.76 6.48
CA LYS A 278 10.35 -32.51 7.74
C LYS A 278 9.13 -32.37 8.65
N MET A 279 8.58 -31.17 8.79
CA MET A 279 7.37 -30.94 9.61
C MET A 279 6.14 -31.63 9.00
N ALA A 280 6.00 -31.58 7.67
CA ALA A 280 4.93 -32.27 6.96
C ALA A 280 5.01 -33.79 7.17
N TYR A 281 6.20 -34.37 7.04
CA TYR A 281 6.44 -35.78 7.31
C TYR A 281 6.07 -36.16 8.76
N LEU A 282 6.56 -35.40 9.76
CA LEU A 282 6.23 -35.63 11.17
C LEU A 282 4.74 -35.47 11.49
N SER A 283 4.03 -34.61 10.75
CA SER A 283 2.59 -34.47 10.88
C SER A 283 1.85 -35.68 10.32
N TYR A 284 2.31 -36.21 9.19
CA TYR A 284 1.77 -37.41 8.57
C TYR A 284 2.01 -38.65 9.46
N GLU A 285 3.21 -38.79 10.03
CA GLU A 285 3.52 -39.88 10.96
C GLU A 285 2.61 -39.85 12.19
N ARG A 286 2.47 -38.69 12.85
CA ARG A 286 1.54 -38.54 13.99
C ARG A 286 0.09 -38.84 13.61
N ALA A 287 -0.35 -38.41 12.44
CA ALA A 287 -1.70 -38.72 11.95
C ALA A 287 -1.87 -40.22 11.71
N ARG A 288 -0.84 -40.89 11.18
CA ARG A 288 -0.82 -42.34 10.97
C ARG A 288 -0.89 -43.10 12.29
N GLU A 289 -0.09 -42.73 13.29
CA GLU A 289 -0.15 -43.34 14.63
C GLU A 289 -1.57 -43.24 15.24
N MET A 290 -2.19 -42.06 15.15
CA MET A 290 -3.57 -41.86 15.61
C MET A 290 -4.58 -42.71 14.82
N TRP A 291 -4.38 -42.84 13.51
CA TRP A 291 -5.22 -43.66 12.66
C TRP A 291 -5.11 -45.15 13.02
N GLU A 292 -3.89 -45.65 13.25
CA GLU A 292 -3.64 -47.02 13.68
C GLU A 292 -4.35 -47.33 15.01
N VAL A 293 -4.24 -46.43 16.00
CA VAL A 293 -4.99 -46.54 17.27
C VAL A 293 -6.50 -46.57 17.02
N THR A 294 -7.02 -45.71 16.16
CA THR A 294 -8.45 -45.66 15.81
C THR A 294 -8.91 -46.97 15.15
N GLU A 295 -8.10 -47.54 14.27
CA GLU A 295 -8.43 -48.82 13.62
C GLU A 295 -8.42 -49.97 14.63
N THR A 296 -7.54 -49.96 15.64
CA THR A 296 -7.63 -50.94 16.73
C THR A 296 -8.91 -50.81 17.54
N PHE A 297 -9.38 -49.59 17.84
CA PHE A 297 -10.66 -49.38 18.50
C PHE A 297 -11.83 -49.86 17.64
N LYS A 298 -11.84 -49.53 16.35
CA LYS A 298 -12.84 -50.01 15.38
C LYS A 298 -12.87 -51.54 15.31
N SER A 299 -11.71 -52.19 15.23
CA SER A 299 -11.62 -53.66 15.24
C SER A 299 -12.17 -54.27 16.54
N ARG A 300 -11.87 -53.66 17.69
CA ARG A 300 -12.40 -54.10 19.00
C ARG A 300 -13.92 -53.93 19.08
N ILE A 301 -14.45 -52.79 18.63
CA ILE A 301 -15.90 -52.55 18.58
C ILE A 301 -16.57 -53.55 17.66
N SER A 302 -16.05 -53.79 16.45
CA SER A 302 -16.59 -54.79 15.54
C SER A 302 -16.60 -56.21 16.14
N LYS A 303 -15.56 -56.60 16.89
CA LYS A 303 -15.56 -57.88 17.63
C LYS A 303 -16.61 -57.93 18.75
N LEU A 304 -16.84 -56.81 19.45
CA LEU A 304 -17.89 -56.73 20.46
C LEU A 304 -19.28 -56.77 19.82
N GLU A 305 -19.47 -56.13 18.67
CA GLU A 305 -20.72 -56.16 17.90
C GLU A 305 -21.03 -57.56 17.40
N THR A 306 -20.05 -58.30 16.86
CA THR A 306 -20.28 -59.69 16.43
C THR A 306 -20.57 -60.62 17.61
N LEU A 307 -19.89 -60.45 18.75
CA LEU A 307 -20.21 -61.18 19.98
C LEU A 307 -21.63 -60.85 20.48
N GLN A 308 -22.02 -59.58 20.41
CA GLN A 308 -23.37 -59.13 20.75
C GLN A 308 -24.40 -59.73 19.79
N GLU A 309 -24.14 -59.77 18.48
CA GLU A 309 -25.03 -60.38 17.48
C GLU A 309 -25.17 -61.89 17.66
N VAL A 310 -24.08 -62.62 17.95
CA VAL A 310 -24.13 -64.07 18.22
C VAL A 310 -24.92 -64.36 19.52
N THR A 311 -24.68 -63.58 20.57
CA THR A 311 -25.44 -63.70 21.83
C THR A 311 -26.92 -63.32 21.62
N GLN A 312 -27.19 -62.32 20.79
CA GLN A 312 -28.55 -61.96 20.38
C GLN A 312 -29.17 -63.03 19.47
N LEU A 313 -28.44 -63.73 18.61
CA LEU A 313 -28.97 -64.82 17.79
C LEU A 313 -29.42 -66.00 18.67
N GLU A 314 -28.57 -66.40 19.62
CA GLU A 314 -28.86 -67.47 20.60
C GLU A 314 -30.00 -67.07 21.55
N MET A 315 -30.03 -65.80 21.98
CA MET A 315 -31.14 -65.25 22.75
C MET A 315 -32.38 -65.00 21.90
N THR A 316 -32.31 -64.72 20.59
CA THR A 316 -33.48 -64.46 19.72
C THR A 316 -34.14 -65.74 19.24
N GLU A 317 -33.43 -66.87 19.21
CA GLU A 317 -34.04 -68.19 19.06
C GLU A 317 -34.90 -68.52 20.29
N ASN A 318 -34.38 -68.28 21.51
CA ASN A 318 -35.16 -68.41 22.76
C ASN A 318 -36.21 -67.29 22.96
N ARG A 319 -35.93 -66.06 22.50
CA ARG A 319 -36.77 -64.85 22.65
C ARG A 319 -37.75 -64.67 21.49
N ARG A 320 -37.80 -65.52 20.46
CA ARG A 320 -38.93 -65.53 19.50
C ARG A 320 -40.17 -66.25 20.04
N ARG A 321 -40.01 -67.20 20.97
CA ARG A 321 -41.15 -67.85 21.67
C ARG A 321 -41.74 -66.97 22.77
N CYS A 322 -40.90 -66.25 23.51
CA CYS A 322 -41.30 -65.56 24.74
C CYS A 322 -42.24 -64.33 24.57
N PRO A 323 -42.00 -63.35 23.67
CA PRO A 323 -42.79 -62.11 23.63
C PRO A 323 -44.16 -62.29 22.99
N ARG A 324 -44.40 -63.35 22.20
CA ARG A 324 -45.72 -63.60 21.64
C ARG A 324 -46.71 -64.01 22.73
N GLU A 325 -46.31 -64.89 23.63
CA GLU A 325 -47.14 -65.37 24.74
C GLU A 325 -47.40 -64.25 25.77
N PHE A 326 -46.37 -63.46 26.11
CA PHE A 326 -46.52 -62.30 27.00
C PHE A 326 -47.42 -61.21 26.41
N MET A 327 -47.32 -60.92 25.11
CA MET A 327 -48.20 -59.94 24.46
C MET A 327 -49.67 -60.43 24.44
N PHE A 328 -49.92 -61.72 24.21
CA PHE A 328 -51.27 -62.28 24.29
C PHE A 328 -51.85 -62.23 25.71
N GLN A 329 -51.04 -62.51 26.74
CA GLN A 329 -51.46 -62.36 28.13
C GLN A 329 -51.74 -60.91 28.52
N PHE A 330 -50.92 -59.96 28.07
CA PHE A 330 -51.11 -58.54 28.36
C PHE A 330 -52.35 -57.97 27.68
N VAL A 331 -52.61 -58.35 26.42
CA VAL A 331 -53.84 -57.98 25.71
C VAL A 331 -55.07 -58.59 26.38
N SER A 332 -55.00 -59.86 26.81
CA SER A 332 -56.07 -60.51 27.57
C SER A 332 -56.33 -59.79 28.91
N LEU A 333 -55.27 -59.43 29.64
CA LEU A 333 -55.38 -58.68 30.89
C LEU A 333 -56.04 -57.31 30.67
N LEU A 334 -55.59 -56.55 29.67
CA LEU A 334 -56.21 -55.27 29.31
C LEU A 334 -57.68 -55.42 28.93
N LEU A 335 -58.04 -56.49 28.22
CA LEU A 335 -59.42 -56.77 27.83
C LEU A 335 -60.29 -57.08 29.05
N THR A 336 -59.80 -57.88 30.01
CA THR A 336 -60.51 -58.15 31.27
C THR A 336 -60.66 -56.90 32.13
N LEU A 337 -59.64 -56.03 32.16
CA LEU A 337 -59.73 -54.76 32.87
C LEU A 337 -60.77 -53.83 32.23
N ALA A 338 -60.82 -53.78 30.90
CA ALA A 338 -61.79 -52.98 30.16
C ALA A 338 -63.23 -53.49 30.39
N THR A 339 -63.46 -54.81 30.43
CA THR A 339 -64.80 -55.36 30.72
C THR A 339 -65.23 -55.10 32.16
N VAL A 340 -64.32 -55.18 33.13
CA VAL A 340 -64.60 -54.82 34.53
C VAL A 340 -64.91 -53.32 34.65
N LEU A 341 -64.11 -52.45 34.03
CA LEU A 341 -64.37 -51.01 34.02
C LEU A 341 -65.70 -50.67 33.34
N LEU A 342 -66.02 -51.33 32.23
CA LEU A 342 -67.28 -51.13 31.52
C LEU A 342 -68.47 -51.63 32.36
N GLY A 343 -68.31 -52.76 33.06
CA GLY A 343 -69.28 -53.26 34.04
C GLY A 343 -69.47 -52.28 35.21
N PHE A 344 -68.38 -51.70 35.71
CA PHE A 344 -68.43 -50.67 36.75
C PHE A 344 -69.12 -49.40 36.25
N ILE A 345 -68.86 -48.97 35.01
CA ILE A 345 -69.56 -47.84 34.40
C ILE A 345 -71.04 -48.18 34.20
N SER A 346 -71.41 -49.42 33.88
CA SER A 346 -72.81 -49.84 33.75
C SER A 346 -73.55 -49.87 35.10
N THR A 347 -72.91 -50.36 36.17
CA THR A 347 -73.47 -50.30 37.53
C THR A 347 -73.54 -48.86 38.04
N VAL A 348 -72.53 -48.04 37.75
CA VAL A 348 -72.50 -46.60 38.09
C VAL A 348 -73.36 -45.75 37.16
N CYS A 349 -73.79 -46.23 35.99
CA CYS A 349 -74.79 -45.55 35.14
C CYS A 349 -76.22 -45.95 35.51
N THR A 350 -76.43 -47.11 36.13
CA THR A 350 -77.75 -47.54 36.63
C THR A 350 -78.05 -47.04 38.04
N TYR A 351 -77.02 -46.82 38.87
CA TYR A 351 -77.17 -46.31 40.25
C TYR A 351 -77.60 -44.81 40.40
N PRO A 352 -77.25 -43.86 39.49
CA PRO A 352 -77.63 -42.47 39.61
C PRO A 352 -79.07 -42.20 39.18
N LEU A 353 -79.71 -43.12 38.43
CA LEU A 353 -81.12 -42.95 38.05
C LEU A 353 -82.07 -43.00 39.26
N LEU A 354 -81.61 -43.48 40.43
CA LEU A 354 -82.38 -43.50 41.69
C LEU A 354 -81.92 -42.46 42.72
N LEU A 355 -80.92 -41.62 42.40
CA LEU A 355 -80.28 -40.72 43.38
C LEU A 355 -80.20 -39.27 42.89
N VAL A 356 -81.28 -38.83 42.24
CA VAL A 356 -81.60 -37.40 42.09
C VAL A 356 -82.04 -36.88 43.47
N ASN A 357 -81.06 -36.49 44.28
CA ASN A 357 -81.07 -35.45 45.32
C ASN A 357 -80.13 -35.81 46.46
N SER A 358 -78.89 -35.33 46.43
CA SER A 358 -78.20 -35.02 47.69
C SER A 358 -76.99 -34.11 47.50
N ARG A 359 -77.07 -32.92 48.11
CA ARG A 359 -75.98 -31.95 48.31
C ARG A 359 -74.74 -32.56 48.97
N LEU A 360 -74.86 -33.75 49.56
CA LEU A 360 -73.80 -34.47 50.26
C LEU A 360 -72.72 -35.04 49.31
N ARG A 361 -73.04 -35.33 48.04
CA ARG A 361 -72.07 -35.85 47.06
C ARG A 361 -71.09 -34.79 46.54
N MET A 362 -71.53 -33.54 46.40
CA MET A 362 -70.61 -32.45 46.05
C MET A 362 -69.59 -32.21 47.15
N CYS A 363 -69.98 -32.30 48.42
CA CYS A 363 -69.05 -32.19 49.55
C CYS A 363 -68.02 -33.32 49.56
N LEU A 364 -68.42 -34.57 49.29
CA LEU A 364 -67.48 -35.70 49.29
C LEU A 364 -66.45 -35.60 48.15
N MET A 365 -66.89 -35.20 46.95
CA MET A 365 -65.98 -34.99 45.81
C MET A 365 -65.03 -33.82 46.06
N LEU A 366 -65.50 -32.72 46.67
CA LEU A 366 -64.64 -31.61 47.06
C LEU A 366 -63.62 -32.00 48.15
N MET A 367 -64.01 -32.82 49.12
CA MET A 367 -63.08 -33.35 50.13
C MET A 367 -62.01 -34.24 49.50
N LEU A 368 -62.37 -35.10 48.54
CA LEU A 368 -61.42 -35.96 47.84
C LEU A 368 -60.46 -35.15 46.95
N ILE A 369 -60.96 -34.12 46.27
CA ILE A 369 -60.11 -33.19 45.49
C ILE A 369 -59.18 -32.42 46.43
N GLY A 370 -59.68 -31.94 47.57
CA GLY A 370 -58.87 -31.29 48.61
C GLY A 370 -57.75 -32.19 49.13
N LEU A 371 -58.06 -33.44 49.50
CA LEU A 371 -57.05 -34.42 49.91
C LEU A 371 -56.04 -34.71 48.79
N GLY A 372 -56.51 -34.81 47.55
CA GLY A 372 -55.65 -35.00 46.37
C GLY A 372 -54.63 -33.87 46.20
N THR A 373 -55.05 -32.61 46.35
CA THR A 373 -54.15 -31.46 46.25
C THR A 373 -53.12 -31.41 47.39
N LEU A 374 -53.51 -31.80 48.61
CA LEU A 374 -52.59 -31.89 49.75
C LEU A 374 -51.57 -33.01 49.58
N ALA A 375 -52.00 -34.16 49.07
CA ALA A 375 -51.11 -35.27 48.74
C ALA A 375 -50.11 -34.86 47.65
N TRP A 376 -50.57 -34.16 46.61
CA TRP A 376 -49.73 -33.65 45.53
C TRP A 376 -48.67 -32.65 46.04
N GLN A 377 -49.07 -31.75 46.94
CA GLN A 377 -48.17 -30.77 47.53
C GLN A 377 -47.10 -31.43 48.42
N LYS A 378 -47.47 -32.46 49.19
CA LYS A 378 -46.50 -33.26 49.96
C LYS A 378 -45.57 -34.07 49.07
N TRP A 379 -46.07 -34.62 47.97
CA TRP A 379 -45.27 -35.40 47.02
C TRP A 379 -44.20 -34.54 46.33
N HIS A 380 -44.54 -33.32 45.94
CA HIS A 380 -43.57 -32.38 45.37
C HIS A 380 -42.47 -31.98 46.37
N ALA A 381 -42.79 -31.84 47.66
CA ALA A 381 -41.80 -31.53 48.69
C ALA A 381 -40.79 -32.69 48.86
N ILE A 382 -41.26 -33.94 48.86
CA ILE A 382 -40.42 -35.14 48.96
C ILE A 382 -39.55 -35.30 47.71
N LEU A 383 -40.14 -35.05 46.52
CA LEU A 383 -39.42 -35.17 45.25
C LEU A 383 -38.29 -34.15 45.15
N VAL A 384 -38.46 -32.90 45.62
CA VAL A 384 -37.41 -31.89 45.60
C VAL A 384 -36.27 -32.23 46.57
N THR A 385 -36.58 -32.75 47.76
CA THR A 385 -35.55 -33.16 48.73
C THR A 385 -34.73 -34.37 48.26
N ASP A 386 -35.39 -35.35 47.63
CA ASP A 386 -34.70 -36.53 47.09
C ASP A 386 -33.87 -36.18 45.85
N TRP A 387 -34.32 -35.23 45.02
CA TRP A 387 -33.55 -34.78 43.87
C TRP A 387 -32.26 -34.03 44.29
N GLN A 388 -32.33 -33.19 45.32
CA GLN A 388 -31.14 -32.49 45.86
C GLN A 388 -30.16 -33.45 46.55
N ALA A 389 -30.66 -34.49 47.24
CA ALA A 389 -29.82 -35.53 47.83
C ALA A 389 -29.14 -36.40 46.75
N TRP A 390 -29.82 -36.62 45.62
CA TRP A 390 -29.28 -37.39 44.50
C TRP A 390 -28.15 -36.65 43.75
N PHE A 391 -28.30 -35.33 43.51
CA PHE A 391 -27.25 -34.51 42.89
C PHE A 391 -26.01 -34.31 43.78
N SER A 392 -26.19 -34.23 45.10
CA SER A 392 -25.07 -34.11 46.04
C SER A 392 -24.22 -35.39 46.11
N ARG A 393 -24.81 -36.54 45.76
CA ARG A 393 -24.15 -37.85 45.74
C ARG A 393 -23.30 -38.10 44.49
N TRP A 394 -23.52 -37.32 43.43
CA TRP A 394 -22.69 -37.27 42.22
C TRP A 394 -21.87 -35.97 42.23
N GLY A 395 -20.83 -35.96 43.05
CA GLY A 395 -19.92 -34.81 43.18
C GLY A 395 -19.24 -34.45 41.87
N LEU A 396 -19.68 -33.36 41.24
CA LEU A 396 -18.87 -32.57 40.31
C LEU A 396 -18.34 -31.34 41.07
N PRO A 397 -17.03 -31.05 41.01
CA PRO A 397 -16.49 -29.86 41.64
C PRO A 397 -16.98 -28.63 40.86
N VAL A 398 -17.93 -27.90 41.44
CA VAL A 398 -18.31 -26.57 40.98
C VAL A 398 -17.11 -25.65 41.27
N LYS A 399 -16.34 -25.37 40.22
CA LYS A 399 -15.29 -24.37 40.19
C LYS A 399 -15.93 -23.00 40.42
N ASN A 400 -15.84 -22.49 41.64
CA ASN A 400 -16.25 -21.14 41.99
C ASN A 400 -15.41 -20.13 41.21
N SER A 401 -16.04 -19.41 40.29
CA SER A 401 -15.53 -18.16 39.73
C SER A 401 -16.60 -17.09 39.90
N ASN A 402 -16.44 -16.26 40.92
CA ASN A 402 -16.94 -14.88 41.02
C ASN A 402 -16.09 -14.21 42.12
N LEU A 403 -15.15 -13.33 41.75
CA LEU A 403 -15.36 -11.88 41.71
C LEU A 403 -15.68 -11.30 43.10
N LEU A 404 -14.64 -10.84 43.79
CA LEU A 404 -14.70 -9.72 44.72
C LEU A 404 -13.66 -8.67 44.26
N GLY A 405 -14.16 -7.57 43.68
CA GLY A 405 -13.76 -6.24 44.09
C GLY A 405 -14.86 -5.69 45.01
N PRO A 406 -14.72 -4.52 45.64
CA PRO A 406 -13.84 -3.39 45.27
C PRO A 406 -12.42 -3.44 45.80
#